data_AF-A0A8S9B2C9-F1
#
_entry.id   AF-A0A8S9B2C9-F1
#
_cell.length_a   1.000
_cell.length_b   1.000
_cell.length_c   1.000
_cell.angle_alpha   90.00
_cell.angle_beta   90.00
_cell.angle_gamma   90.00
#
_symmetry.space_group_name_H-M   'P 1'
#
loop_
_entity.id
_entity.type
_entity.pdbx_description
1 polymer ?
#
loop_
_entity_poly.entity_id
_entity_poly.type
_entity_poly.pdbx_seq_one_letter_code
_entity_poly.pdbx_strand_id
1 'polypeptide(L)'
;MCRFMVIIFFIISGYVLSLQGLKLARSGQKDKLLDSLASSVFRRWIRLHLPVIASTFLAFLLARGAVWTLLSPDWDHLNAATNHVARSQPLPYPEGTFIAQFWDWFGDAKQLCDPFRYGSYSNSKYNINNLWTIPVEWMGSMLVFATVLGISRCKTWAKIGSILILIYVAHHHSRWEWATFLSGTLLAEISLIRNTHPGPSKFEFIDEKLPEIKAPLQFMSKLFWTFFFITGVYLGAQPQNLSSTSPGYMTIMSWLPRQYGNNPDVFFPCIGGVVLIFALENAPFLQSIFTTPFAQYLGDISFSLYMLHGQVLFTLGQWIVPKAMNVTGGWENGGLGFGGGLVLAGVLLLPFTFWVSDLFWRGVDVRSVKFAKWFGDVCFVK
;
A
#
# COMPACT_ATOMS: atom_id res chain seq x y z
N MET A 1 -1.17 11.95 6.00
CA MET A 1 -0.93 11.24 4.71
C MET A 1 -1.19 9.74 4.90
N CYS A 2 -2.05 9.14 4.08
CA CYS A 2 -2.77 7.86 4.27
C CYS A 2 -1.91 6.61 4.57
N ARG A 3 -1.52 6.40 5.84
CA ARG A 3 -0.77 5.21 6.29
C ARG A 3 -1.57 3.91 6.14
N PHE A 4 -2.89 3.95 6.32
CA PHE A 4 -3.70 2.74 6.29
C PHE A 4 -3.73 2.05 4.92
N MET A 5 -3.79 2.82 3.84
CA MET A 5 -3.71 2.27 2.48
C MET A 5 -2.36 1.57 2.23
N VAL A 6 -1.26 2.14 2.71
CA VAL A 6 0.08 1.55 2.59
C VAL A 6 0.17 0.25 3.40
N ILE A 7 -0.40 0.22 4.61
CA ILE A 7 -0.47 -0.99 5.43
C ILE A 7 -1.26 -2.10 4.72
N ILE A 8 -2.43 -1.78 4.17
CA ILE A 8 -3.23 -2.72 3.39
C ILE A 8 -2.42 -3.24 2.20
N PHE A 9 -1.73 -2.36 1.49
CA PHE A 9 -0.87 -2.72 0.37
C PHE A 9 0.23 -3.70 0.77
N PHE A 10 0.94 -3.46 1.88
CA PHE A 10 1.98 -4.38 2.39
C PHE A 10 1.42 -5.75 2.80
N ILE A 11 0.24 -5.79 3.42
CA ILE A 11 -0.43 -7.04 3.78
C ILE A 11 -0.80 -7.83 2.51
N ILE A 12 -1.40 -7.17 1.51
CA ILE A 12 -1.76 -7.81 0.24
C ILE A 12 -0.52 -8.26 -0.51
N SER A 13 0.55 -7.46 -0.56
CA SER A 13 1.84 -7.83 -1.15
C SER A 13 2.38 -9.10 -0.50
N GLY A 14 2.40 -9.19 0.83
CA GLY A 14 2.82 -10.39 1.55
C GLY A 14 1.95 -11.63 1.25
N TYR A 15 0.64 -11.44 1.16
CA TYR A 15 -0.31 -12.50 0.81
C TYR A 15 -0.08 -13.06 -0.60
N VAL A 16 -0.02 -12.18 -1.61
CA VAL A 16 0.09 -12.58 -3.02
C VAL A 16 1.46 -13.21 -3.31
N LEU A 17 2.53 -12.65 -2.74
CA LEU A 17 3.89 -13.14 -2.97
C LEU A 17 4.13 -14.54 -2.40
N SER A 18 3.53 -14.82 -1.24
CA SER A 18 3.70 -16.11 -0.58
C SER A 18 2.81 -17.20 -1.17
N LEU A 19 1.65 -16.86 -1.73
CA LEU A 19 0.63 -17.82 -2.17
C LEU A 19 1.17 -18.90 -3.13
N GLN A 20 1.85 -18.50 -4.20
CA GLN A 20 2.36 -19.46 -5.19
C GLN A 20 3.43 -20.37 -4.58
N GLY A 21 4.35 -19.82 -3.78
CA GLY A 21 5.38 -20.59 -3.11
C GLY A 21 4.81 -21.57 -2.08
N LEU A 22 3.82 -21.14 -1.30
CA LEU A 22 3.14 -21.99 -0.32
C LEU A 22 2.32 -23.12 -0.99
N LYS A 23 1.65 -22.84 -2.13
CA LYS A 23 0.97 -23.87 -2.94
C LYS A 23 1.95 -24.93 -3.45
N LEU A 24 3.06 -24.50 -4.03
CA LEU A 24 4.09 -25.41 -4.54
C LEU A 24 4.73 -26.23 -3.41
N ALA A 25 5.02 -25.60 -2.27
CA ALA A 25 5.55 -26.28 -1.08
C ALA A 25 4.58 -27.35 -0.55
N ARG A 26 3.26 -27.10 -0.56
CA ARG A 26 2.24 -28.09 -0.16
C ARG A 26 2.11 -29.24 -1.16
N SER A 27 2.24 -28.95 -2.45
CA SER A 27 2.19 -29.96 -3.52
C SER A 27 3.44 -30.85 -3.60
N GLY A 28 4.48 -30.57 -2.81
CA GLY A 28 5.74 -31.32 -2.82
C GLY A 28 6.65 -31.05 -4.04
N GLN A 29 6.29 -30.10 -4.91
CA GLN A 29 7.05 -29.76 -6.13
C GLN A 29 8.23 -28.82 -5.80
N LYS A 30 9.33 -29.38 -5.29
CA LYS A 30 10.49 -28.63 -4.78
C LYS A 30 11.24 -27.86 -5.87
N ASP A 31 11.48 -28.48 -7.02
CA ASP A 31 12.27 -27.86 -8.09
C ASP A 31 11.54 -26.63 -8.64
N LYS A 32 10.25 -26.80 -8.95
CA LYS A 32 9.36 -25.70 -9.37
C LYS A 32 9.22 -24.60 -8.32
N LEU A 33 9.28 -24.93 -7.03
CA LEU A 33 9.28 -23.93 -5.96
C LEU A 33 10.54 -23.05 -6.04
N LEU A 34 11.71 -23.67 -6.18
CA LEU A 34 12.98 -22.96 -6.30
C LEU A 34 13.01 -22.09 -7.56
N ASP A 35 12.57 -22.64 -8.70
CA ASP A 35 12.49 -21.90 -9.96
C ASP A 35 11.55 -20.70 -9.82
N SER A 36 10.37 -20.91 -9.24
CA SER A 36 9.39 -19.83 -9.01
C SER A 36 9.94 -18.75 -8.10
N LEU A 37 10.65 -19.10 -7.02
CA LEU A 37 11.23 -18.13 -6.10
C LEU A 37 12.39 -17.37 -6.73
N ALA A 38 13.34 -18.04 -7.37
CA ALA A 38 14.48 -17.41 -8.06
C ALA A 38 13.99 -16.42 -9.13
N SER A 39 13.01 -16.85 -9.92
CA SER A 39 12.39 -16.03 -10.96
C SER A 39 11.61 -14.83 -10.39
N SER A 40 11.02 -14.97 -9.21
CA SER A 40 10.32 -13.87 -8.52
C SER A 40 11.29 -12.86 -7.93
N VAL A 41 12.38 -13.31 -7.30
CA VAL A 41 13.43 -12.45 -6.73
C VAL A 41 14.07 -11.60 -7.83
N PHE A 42 14.51 -12.22 -8.92
CA PHE A 42 15.20 -11.55 -10.01
C PHE A 42 14.37 -10.44 -10.66
N ARG A 43 13.13 -10.76 -11.05
CA ARG A 43 12.28 -9.81 -11.78
C ARG A 43 11.74 -8.69 -10.91
N ARG A 44 11.62 -8.90 -9.60
CA ARG A 44 10.92 -7.95 -8.71
C ARG A 44 11.64 -6.62 -8.61
N TRP A 45 12.98 -6.60 -8.59
CA TRP A 45 13.72 -5.35 -8.58
C TRP A 45 13.40 -4.49 -9.81
N ILE A 46 13.41 -5.08 -11.01
CA ILE A 46 13.13 -4.38 -12.27
C ILE A 46 11.68 -3.87 -12.30
N ARG A 47 10.71 -4.72 -11.92
CA ARG A 47 9.27 -4.37 -11.93
C ARG A 47 8.95 -3.19 -11.02
N LEU A 48 9.59 -3.11 -9.85
CA LEU A 48 9.35 -2.04 -8.89
C LEU A 48 10.10 -0.75 -9.26
N HIS A 49 11.38 -0.84 -9.60
CA HIS A 49 12.23 0.35 -9.77
C HIS A 49 12.12 0.99 -11.15
N LEU A 50 11.85 0.23 -12.22
CA LEU A 50 11.83 0.78 -13.58
C LEU A 50 10.69 1.81 -13.79
N PRO A 51 9.43 1.53 -13.40
CA PRO A 51 8.38 2.55 -13.45
C PRO A 51 8.73 3.75 -12.56
N VAL A 52 9.30 3.49 -11.39
CA VAL A 52 9.69 4.52 -10.42
C VAL A 52 10.69 5.50 -11.02
N ILE A 53 11.77 5.01 -11.65
CA ILE A 53 12.74 5.82 -12.38
C ILE A 53 12.06 6.63 -13.48
N ALA A 54 11.13 6.03 -14.24
CA ALA A 54 10.41 6.74 -15.29
C ALA A 54 9.52 7.88 -14.74
N SER A 55 8.88 7.67 -13.58
CA SER A 55 8.05 8.69 -12.94
C SER A 55 8.85 9.84 -12.34
N THR A 56 10.01 9.57 -11.73
CA THR A 56 10.90 10.62 -11.22
C THR A 56 11.54 11.36 -12.38
N PHE A 57 11.82 10.68 -13.50
CA PHE A 57 12.28 11.34 -14.72
C PHE A 57 11.24 12.29 -15.31
N LEU A 58 9.97 11.88 -15.34
CA LEU A 58 8.87 12.75 -15.75
C LEU A 58 8.79 13.99 -14.84
N ALA A 59 8.92 13.81 -13.53
CA ALA A 59 8.94 14.92 -12.60
C ALA A 59 10.16 15.84 -12.77
N PHE A 60 11.34 15.29 -13.08
CA PHE A 60 12.51 16.06 -13.47
C PHE A 60 12.24 16.95 -14.69
N LEU A 61 11.67 16.39 -15.77
CA LEU A 61 11.36 17.14 -17.00
C LEU A 61 10.39 18.29 -16.72
N LEU A 62 9.34 17.97 -15.98
CA LEU A 62 8.33 18.94 -15.65
C LEU A 62 8.96 20.02 -14.71
N ALA A 63 9.82 19.66 -13.74
CA ALA A 63 10.51 20.60 -12.85
C ALA A 63 11.40 21.56 -13.63
N ARG A 64 12.11 21.05 -14.63
CA ARG A 64 12.89 21.87 -15.58
C ARG A 64 12.02 22.85 -16.36
N GLY A 65 10.80 22.44 -16.72
CA GLY A 65 9.79 23.26 -17.38
C GLY A 65 9.10 24.28 -16.47
N ALA A 66 9.52 24.39 -15.20
CA ALA A 66 8.97 25.30 -14.21
C ALA A 66 7.45 25.12 -13.95
N VAL A 67 6.87 23.97 -14.30
CA VAL A 67 5.42 23.74 -14.20
C VAL A 67 4.91 23.83 -12.75
N TRP A 68 5.74 23.46 -11.77
CA TRP A 68 5.46 23.59 -10.34
C TRP A 68 5.34 25.04 -9.88
N THR A 69 6.02 25.96 -10.56
CA THR A 69 6.11 27.38 -10.17
C THR A 69 5.24 28.28 -11.04
N LEU A 70 4.86 27.83 -12.24
CA LEU A 70 4.03 28.60 -13.19
C LEU A 70 2.59 28.79 -12.69
N LEU A 71 2.08 27.86 -11.89
CA LEU A 71 0.70 27.85 -11.40
C LEU A 71 0.57 28.34 -9.95
N SER A 72 1.65 28.84 -9.34
CA SER A 72 1.74 29.17 -7.91
C SER A 72 2.00 30.65 -7.58
N PRO A 73 1.24 31.67 -8.06
CA PRO A 73 1.56 33.05 -7.69
C PRO A 73 1.16 33.42 -6.25
N ASP A 74 0.08 32.86 -5.70
CA ASP A 74 -0.60 33.46 -4.52
C ASP A 74 -0.67 32.58 -3.27
N TRP A 75 -0.12 31.36 -3.30
CA TRP A 75 -0.19 30.49 -2.11
C TRP A 75 1.00 30.80 -1.19
N ASP A 76 0.77 31.59 -0.14
CA ASP A 76 1.80 31.93 0.85
C ASP A 76 2.42 30.65 1.43
N HIS A 77 3.61 30.33 0.92
CA HIS A 77 4.21 29.03 1.16
C HIS A 77 4.69 28.87 2.60
N LEU A 78 4.93 29.99 3.25
CA LEU A 78 5.52 30.11 4.58
C LEU A 78 4.45 29.94 5.67
N ASN A 79 3.25 30.50 5.48
CA ASN A 79 2.16 30.43 6.46
C ASN A 79 1.36 29.12 6.43
N ALA A 80 1.26 28.45 5.26
CA ALA A 80 0.59 27.15 5.16
C ALA A 80 1.44 25.98 5.71
N ALA A 81 2.76 26.16 5.79
CA ALA A 81 3.68 25.17 6.38
C ALA A 81 3.57 25.14 7.92
N THR A 82 3.27 26.29 8.53
CA THR A 82 3.05 26.43 9.98
C THR A 82 1.70 25.85 10.42
N ASN A 83 0.69 25.89 9.54
CA ASN A 83 -0.69 25.48 9.84
C ASN A 83 -1.10 24.24 9.02
N HIS A 84 -0.58 23.08 9.40
CA HIS A 84 -1.16 21.74 9.16
C HIS A 84 -1.35 21.20 7.72
N VAL A 85 -0.81 21.81 6.65
CA VAL A 85 -0.95 21.24 5.29
C VAL A 85 0.39 21.04 4.56
N ALA A 86 0.90 19.82 4.68
CA ALA A 86 1.59 19.09 3.61
C ALA A 86 2.90 19.66 2.98
N ARG A 87 3.71 20.46 3.68
CA ARG A 87 5.06 20.82 3.21
C ARG A 87 6.16 20.35 4.15
N SER A 88 6.67 19.14 3.91
CA SER A 88 7.94 18.68 4.48
C SER A 88 9.09 18.69 3.48
N GLN A 89 8.84 18.93 2.18
CA GLN A 89 9.89 19.01 1.15
C GLN A 89 9.70 20.19 0.19
N PRO A 90 10.77 20.95 -0.12
CA PRO A 90 10.73 21.98 -1.15
C PRO A 90 10.53 21.35 -2.54
N LEU A 91 9.74 22.00 -3.39
CA LEU A 91 9.55 21.56 -4.78
C LEU A 91 10.90 21.65 -5.51
N PRO A 92 11.22 20.72 -6.41
CA PRO A 92 12.42 20.84 -7.24
C PRO A 92 12.29 22.07 -8.15
N TYR A 93 13.19 23.04 -7.99
CA TYR A 93 13.28 24.23 -8.83
C TYR A 93 14.24 23.96 -10.00
N PRO A 94 14.13 24.69 -11.12
CA PRO A 94 15.14 24.66 -12.17
C PRO A 94 16.50 25.08 -11.59
N GLU A 95 17.41 24.11 -11.45
CA GLU A 95 18.76 24.35 -10.94
C GLU A 95 19.78 24.37 -12.09
N GLY A 96 20.45 25.51 -12.27
CA GLY A 96 21.60 25.64 -13.17
C GLY A 96 21.33 25.20 -14.63
N THR A 97 22.14 24.27 -15.13
CA THR A 97 22.06 23.75 -16.51
C THR A 97 21.27 22.43 -16.56
N PHE A 98 20.75 22.07 -17.74
CA PHE A 98 20.03 20.80 -17.94
C PHE A 98 20.87 19.58 -17.49
N ILE A 99 22.17 19.60 -17.79
CA ILE A 99 23.09 18.51 -17.45
C ILE A 99 23.31 18.43 -15.94
N ALA A 100 23.47 19.57 -15.26
CA ALA A 100 23.61 19.59 -13.80
C ALA A 100 22.38 19.00 -13.11
N GLN A 101 21.18 19.42 -13.54
CA GLN A 101 19.93 18.91 -12.99
C GLN A 101 19.68 17.43 -13.36
N PHE A 102 20.12 16.98 -14.53
CA PHE A 102 20.08 15.56 -14.90
C PHE A 102 20.93 14.71 -13.96
N TRP A 103 22.16 15.15 -13.63
CA TRP A 103 23.02 14.42 -12.70
C TRP A 103 22.50 14.46 -11.26
N ASP A 104 21.86 15.56 -10.85
CA ASP A 104 21.14 15.64 -9.57
C ASP A 104 19.98 14.62 -9.52
N TRP A 105 19.14 14.57 -10.56
CA TRP A 105 18.09 13.56 -10.70
C TRP A 105 18.66 12.13 -10.71
N PHE A 106 19.75 11.89 -11.43
CA PHE A 106 20.36 10.56 -11.48
C PHE A 106 20.91 10.14 -10.11
N GLY A 107 21.50 11.07 -9.35
CA GLY A 107 21.91 10.85 -7.98
C GLY A 107 20.75 10.48 -7.07
N ASP A 108 19.64 11.21 -7.16
CA ASP A 108 18.40 10.94 -6.41
C ASP A 108 17.78 9.58 -6.80
N ALA A 109 17.70 9.27 -8.09
CA ALA A 109 17.21 7.99 -8.60
C ALA A 109 18.08 6.81 -8.12
N LYS A 110 19.41 6.98 -8.10
CA LYS A 110 20.33 5.97 -7.55
C LYS A 110 20.09 5.75 -6.06
N GLN A 111 19.88 6.83 -5.29
CA GLN A 111 19.63 6.77 -3.86
C GLN A 111 18.26 6.13 -3.53
N LEU A 112 17.28 6.30 -4.42
CA LEU A 112 15.97 5.67 -4.31
C LEU A 112 16.03 4.17 -4.62
N CYS A 113 16.92 3.75 -5.51
CA CYS A 113 17.13 2.36 -5.86
C CYS A 113 18.10 1.62 -4.92
N ASP A 114 18.59 2.27 -3.87
CA ASP A 114 19.51 1.67 -2.89
C ASP A 114 18.76 0.69 -1.96
N PRO A 115 18.99 -0.63 -2.10
CA PRO A 115 18.29 -1.63 -1.29
C PRO A 115 18.76 -1.68 0.17
N PHE A 116 19.90 -1.07 0.50
CA PHE A 116 20.51 -1.13 1.83
C PHE A 116 20.32 0.16 2.63
N ARG A 117 19.55 1.11 2.09
CA ARG A 117 19.24 2.38 2.73
C ARG A 117 18.23 2.19 3.87
N TYR A 118 18.70 1.62 4.97
CA TYR A 118 17.90 1.33 6.14
C TYR A 118 17.81 2.54 7.08
N GLY A 119 16.59 2.89 7.53
CA GLY A 119 16.37 3.89 8.58
C GLY A 119 16.38 5.36 8.14
N SER A 120 16.64 5.66 6.87
CA SER A 120 16.51 7.00 6.29
C SER A 120 15.44 6.96 5.19
N TYR A 121 14.17 7.19 5.57
CA TYR A 121 13.04 7.36 4.64
C TYR A 121 13.15 8.71 3.92
N SER A 122 14.22 8.91 3.15
CA SER A 122 14.34 10.10 2.32
C SER A 122 13.42 9.93 1.13
N ASN A 123 12.43 10.80 1.05
CA ASN A 123 11.64 10.93 -0.15
C ASN A 123 12.53 11.46 -1.28
N SER A 124 12.27 11.00 -2.49
CA SER A 124 12.91 11.47 -3.71
C SER A 124 12.67 12.97 -3.87
N LYS A 125 13.71 13.74 -4.19
CA LYS A 125 13.59 15.17 -4.53
C LYS A 125 12.61 15.38 -5.70
N TYR A 126 12.55 14.40 -6.60
CA TYR A 126 11.71 14.41 -7.79
C TYR A 126 10.40 13.62 -7.63
N ASN A 127 10.08 13.06 -6.46
CA ASN A 127 8.75 12.52 -6.19
C ASN A 127 8.39 12.62 -4.71
N ILE A 128 7.59 13.65 -4.42
CA ILE A 128 7.35 14.15 -3.08
C ILE A 128 6.51 13.14 -2.29
N ASN A 129 7.10 12.64 -1.21
CA ASN A 129 6.45 11.92 -0.11
C ASN A 129 5.78 10.56 -0.38
N ASN A 130 5.79 10.06 -1.62
CA ASN A 130 5.14 8.79 -1.95
C ASN A 130 6.14 7.64 -2.18
N LEU A 131 7.33 7.86 -2.75
CA LEU A 131 8.17 6.73 -3.20
C LEU A 131 8.98 6.02 -2.10
N TRP A 132 8.94 6.49 -0.85
CA TRP A 132 9.66 5.85 0.26
C TRP A 132 9.25 4.40 0.53
N THR A 133 8.05 3.98 0.09
CA THR A 133 7.56 2.61 0.26
C THR A 133 8.21 1.63 -0.70
N ILE A 134 8.83 2.07 -1.80
CA ILE A 134 9.37 1.18 -2.84
C ILE A 134 10.57 0.35 -2.34
N PRO A 135 11.58 0.95 -1.67
CA PRO A 135 12.64 0.15 -1.05
C PRO A 135 12.10 -0.81 0.01
N VAL A 136 11.14 -0.36 0.82
CA VAL A 136 10.47 -1.17 1.85
C VAL A 136 9.74 -2.36 1.22
N GLU A 137 9.04 -2.15 0.11
CA GLU A 137 8.36 -3.17 -0.67
C GLU A 137 9.32 -4.24 -1.18
N TRP A 138 10.45 -3.81 -1.75
CA TRP A 138 11.46 -4.73 -2.22
C TRP A 138 12.05 -5.57 -1.07
N MET A 139 12.44 -4.94 0.04
CA MET A 139 12.99 -5.63 1.22
C MET A 139 11.96 -6.58 1.87
N GLY A 140 10.72 -6.12 2.06
CA GLY A 140 9.63 -6.92 2.61
C GLY A 140 9.32 -8.14 1.75
N SER A 141 9.53 -8.04 0.44
CA SER A 141 9.38 -9.17 -0.48
C SER A 141 10.50 -10.18 -0.35
N MET A 142 11.75 -9.73 -0.18
CA MET A 142 12.87 -10.63 0.11
C MET A 142 12.65 -11.36 1.43
N LEU A 143 12.13 -10.69 2.46
CA LEU A 143 11.72 -11.30 3.72
C LEU A 143 10.67 -12.40 3.50
N VAL A 144 9.63 -12.14 2.71
CA VAL A 144 8.58 -13.13 2.40
C VAL A 144 9.17 -14.32 1.65
N PHE A 145 9.99 -14.09 0.61
CA PHE A 145 10.61 -15.18 -0.15
C PHE A 145 11.54 -16.04 0.71
N ALA A 146 12.36 -15.41 1.56
CA ALA A 146 13.22 -16.12 2.50
C ALA A 146 12.40 -16.90 3.53
N THR A 147 11.31 -16.32 4.04
CA THR A 147 10.41 -16.97 5.00
C THR A 147 9.74 -18.20 4.37
N VAL A 148 9.17 -18.05 3.18
CA VAL A 148 8.52 -19.16 2.44
C VAL A 148 9.51 -20.28 2.13
N LEU A 149 10.74 -19.93 1.72
CA LEU A 149 11.80 -20.90 1.50
C LEU A 149 12.17 -21.64 2.79
N GLY A 150 12.41 -20.91 3.88
CA GLY A 150 12.81 -21.48 5.17
C GLY A 150 11.76 -22.39 5.79
N ILE A 151 10.47 -22.02 5.70
CA ILE A 151 9.37 -22.83 6.23
C ILE A 151 8.85 -23.89 5.25
N SER A 152 9.34 -23.92 4.00
CA SER A 152 8.82 -24.79 2.93
C SER A 152 8.76 -26.27 3.33
N ARG A 153 9.73 -26.72 4.13
CA ARG A 153 9.89 -28.12 4.59
C ARG A 153 9.25 -28.40 5.96
N CYS A 154 8.73 -27.38 6.65
CA CYS A 154 8.16 -27.53 7.98
C CYS A 154 6.76 -28.12 7.94
N LYS A 155 6.35 -28.78 9.04
CA LYS A 155 4.94 -29.16 9.25
C LYS A 155 4.07 -27.90 9.40
N THR A 156 2.78 -27.97 9.08
CA THR A 156 1.86 -26.80 9.10
C THR A 156 1.87 -26.04 10.43
N TRP A 157 1.87 -26.74 11.57
CA TRP A 157 1.96 -26.09 12.89
C TRP A 157 3.27 -25.32 13.07
N ALA A 158 4.38 -25.88 12.57
CA ALA A 158 5.69 -25.25 12.63
C ALA A 158 5.79 -24.06 11.66
N LYS A 159 5.15 -24.14 10.47
CA LYS A 159 5.04 -23.00 9.55
C LYS A 159 4.34 -21.82 10.21
N ILE A 160 3.15 -22.05 10.77
CA ILE A 160 2.35 -21.02 11.47
C ILE A 160 3.14 -20.49 12.67
N GLY A 161 3.69 -21.38 13.50
CA GLY A 161 4.48 -20.99 14.67
C GLY A 161 5.69 -20.12 14.30
N SER A 162 6.45 -20.50 13.28
CA SER A 162 7.57 -19.70 12.78
C SER A 162 7.14 -18.32 12.28
N ILE A 163 6.05 -18.23 11.50
CA ILE A 163 5.54 -16.95 11.02
C ILE A 163 5.09 -16.06 12.19
N LEU A 164 4.36 -16.61 13.17
CA LEU A 164 3.92 -15.89 14.36
C LEU A 164 5.10 -15.37 15.20
N ILE A 165 6.15 -16.17 15.37
CA ILE A 165 7.39 -15.75 16.04
C ILE A 165 8.03 -14.59 15.27
N LEU A 166 8.13 -14.67 13.95
CA LEU A 166 8.70 -13.58 13.14
C LEU A 166 7.86 -12.30 13.22
N ILE A 167 6.52 -12.41 13.23
CA ILE A 167 5.61 -11.26 13.43
C ILE A 167 5.84 -10.63 14.82
N TYR A 168 5.95 -11.45 15.86
CA TYR A 168 6.22 -10.98 17.21
C TYR A 168 7.57 -10.25 17.30
N VAL A 169 8.63 -10.83 16.73
CA VAL A 169 9.96 -10.21 16.68
C VAL A 169 9.93 -8.88 15.90
N ALA A 170 9.22 -8.83 14.77
CA ALA A 170 9.07 -7.61 13.99
C ALA A 170 8.37 -6.51 14.79
N HIS A 171 7.27 -6.81 15.48
CA HIS A 171 6.59 -5.87 16.38
C HIS A 171 7.45 -5.45 17.57
N HIS A 172 8.21 -6.39 18.16
CA HIS A 172 9.10 -6.10 19.28
C HIS A 172 10.20 -5.08 18.92
N HIS A 173 10.70 -5.11 17.68
CA HIS A 173 11.66 -4.13 17.17
C HIS A 173 11.00 -2.93 16.47
N SER A 174 9.69 -2.74 16.63
CA SER A 174 8.91 -1.63 16.04
C SER A 174 8.96 -1.59 14.50
N ARG A 175 9.21 -2.75 13.87
CA ARG A 175 9.27 -2.96 12.42
C ARG A 175 7.91 -3.35 11.89
N TRP A 176 7.00 -2.39 11.93
CA TRP A 176 5.61 -2.57 11.51
C TRP A 176 5.49 -2.98 10.04
N GLU A 177 6.37 -2.51 9.16
CA GLU A 177 6.37 -2.85 7.73
C GLU A 177 6.56 -4.36 7.57
N TRP A 178 7.59 -4.90 8.21
CA TRP A 178 7.96 -6.31 8.17
C TRP A 178 6.86 -7.19 8.79
N ALA A 179 6.26 -6.73 9.89
CA ALA A 179 5.13 -7.40 10.51
C ALA A 179 3.91 -7.49 9.57
N THR A 180 3.61 -6.43 8.80
CA THR A 180 2.49 -6.45 7.85
C THR A 180 2.70 -7.42 6.67
N PHE A 181 3.91 -7.49 6.11
CA PHE A 181 4.25 -8.49 5.07
C PHE A 181 4.14 -9.93 5.58
N LEU A 182 4.65 -10.19 6.79
CA LEU A 182 4.57 -11.50 7.42
C LEU A 182 3.12 -11.86 7.80
N SER A 183 2.32 -10.88 8.22
CA SER A 183 0.89 -11.08 8.48
C SER A 183 0.13 -11.45 7.22
N GLY A 184 0.44 -10.82 6.07
CA GLY A 184 -0.08 -11.25 4.77
C GLY A 184 0.28 -12.70 4.43
N THR A 185 1.53 -13.10 4.72
CA THR A 185 1.99 -14.49 4.54
C THR A 185 1.26 -15.48 5.45
N LEU A 186 0.97 -15.09 6.69
CA LEU A 186 0.17 -15.88 7.62
C LEU A 186 -1.26 -16.07 7.09
N LEU A 187 -1.89 -14.99 6.62
CA LEU A 187 -3.23 -15.04 6.03
C LEU A 187 -3.27 -15.97 4.81
N ALA A 188 -2.26 -15.92 3.94
CA ALA A 188 -2.17 -16.82 2.79
C ALA A 188 -2.07 -18.29 3.21
N GLU A 189 -1.29 -18.60 4.25
CA GLU A 189 -1.17 -19.96 4.78
C GLU A 189 -2.50 -20.43 5.42
N ILE A 190 -3.19 -19.58 6.19
CA ILE A 190 -4.52 -19.87 6.75
C ILE A 190 -5.53 -20.12 5.62
N SER A 191 -5.52 -19.28 4.58
CA SER A 191 -6.36 -19.43 3.39
C SER A 191 -6.17 -20.81 2.74
N LEU A 192 -4.92 -21.21 2.55
CA LEU A 192 -4.59 -22.51 1.96
C LEU A 192 -5.03 -23.67 2.85
N ILE A 193 -4.90 -23.57 4.18
CA ILE A 193 -5.40 -24.61 5.10
C ILE A 193 -6.91 -24.77 4.96
N ARG A 194 -7.65 -23.65 4.95
CA ARG A 194 -9.11 -23.65 4.80
C ARG A 194 -9.55 -24.21 3.45
N ASN A 195 -8.80 -23.95 2.38
CA ASN A 195 -9.13 -24.45 1.04
C ASN A 195 -8.66 -25.91 0.80
N THR A 196 -7.66 -26.40 1.53
CA THR A 196 -7.15 -27.79 1.42
C THR A 196 -7.95 -28.76 2.28
N HIS A 197 -8.40 -28.28 3.45
CA HIS A 197 -9.46 -28.92 4.21
C HIS A 197 -10.72 -28.08 4.00
N PRO A 198 -11.46 -28.26 2.89
CA PRO A 198 -12.89 -28.25 3.04
C PRO A 198 -13.11 -29.44 3.98
N GLY A 199 -13.04 -29.22 5.30
CA GLY A 199 -13.74 -30.10 6.20
C GLY A 199 -15.14 -30.26 5.58
N PRO A 200 -15.78 -31.44 5.68
CA PRO A 200 -17.21 -31.50 5.35
C PRO A 200 -17.76 -30.28 6.03
N SER A 201 -18.26 -29.31 5.26
CA SER A 201 -18.41 -28.00 5.87
C SER A 201 -19.26 -28.29 7.10
N LYS A 202 -18.96 -27.74 8.29
CA LYS A 202 -19.82 -28.08 9.44
C LYS A 202 -21.30 -27.81 9.08
N PHE A 203 -21.53 -27.03 8.01
CA PHE A 203 -22.74 -26.79 7.26
C PHE A 203 -23.17 -27.80 6.18
N GLU A 204 -22.33 -28.68 5.63
CA GLU A 204 -22.66 -29.67 4.59
C GLU A 204 -23.30 -30.91 5.23
N PHE A 205 -22.84 -31.27 6.43
CA PHE A 205 -23.53 -32.22 7.31
C PHE A 205 -24.85 -31.64 7.90
N ILE A 206 -24.94 -30.30 8.01
CA ILE A 206 -26.19 -29.59 8.36
C ILE A 206 -27.02 -29.32 7.09
N ASP A 207 -26.44 -29.48 5.88
CA ASP A 207 -27.05 -29.01 4.65
C ASP A 207 -28.30 -29.81 4.32
N GLU A 208 -28.27 -31.09 4.67
CA GLU A 208 -29.30 -32.07 4.34
C GLU A 208 -30.49 -32.04 5.30
N LYS A 209 -30.38 -31.43 6.51
CA LYS A 209 -31.40 -31.65 7.56
C LYS A 209 -32.04 -30.45 8.27
N LEU A 210 -31.51 -29.23 8.28
CA LEU A 210 -32.18 -28.12 9.01
C LEU A 210 -32.09 -26.74 8.33
N PRO A 211 -33.04 -26.38 7.44
CA PRO A 211 -33.14 -25.01 6.89
C PRO A 211 -33.44 -23.95 7.96
N GLU A 212 -34.13 -24.30 9.05
CA GLU A 212 -34.53 -23.37 10.12
C GLU A 212 -33.35 -22.84 10.96
N ILE A 213 -32.26 -23.61 11.11
CA ILE A 213 -31.05 -23.18 11.84
C ILE A 213 -30.08 -22.42 10.94
N LYS A 214 -30.12 -22.63 9.61
CA LYS A 214 -29.19 -21.98 8.67
C LYS A 214 -29.41 -20.48 8.57
N ALA A 215 -30.67 -20.03 8.51
CA ALA A 215 -30.98 -18.60 8.38
C ALA A 215 -30.43 -17.75 9.55
N PRO A 216 -30.67 -18.09 10.83
CA PRO A 216 -30.12 -17.33 11.94
C PRO A 216 -28.59 -17.47 12.02
N LEU A 217 -28.03 -18.64 11.70
CA LEU A 217 -26.57 -18.84 11.77
C LEU A 217 -25.82 -18.08 10.66
N GLN A 218 -26.39 -18.01 9.44
CA GLN A 218 -25.86 -17.17 8.36
C GLN A 218 -26.01 -15.69 8.68
N PHE A 219 -27.11 -15.26 9.30
CA PHE A 219 -27.29 -13.89 9.76
C PHE A 219 -26.24 -13.53 10.83
N MET A 220 -26.04 -14.39 11.83
CA MET A 220 -25.01 -14.21 12.86
C MET A 220 -23.60 -14.19 12.27
N SER A 221 -23.31 -15.04 11.29
CA SER A 221 -22.03 -15.01 10.58
C SER A 221 -21.83 -13.72 9.79
N LYS A 222 -22.87 -13.23 9.10
CA LYS A 222 -22.83 -11.93 8.41
C LYS A 222 -22.59 -10.79 9.39
N LEU A 223 -23.30 -10.77 10.52
CA LEU A 223 -23.13 -9.77 11.56
C LEU A 223 -21.72 -9.81 12.16
N PHE A 224 -21.23 -11.01 12.46
CA PHE A 224 -19.87 -11.25 12.95
C PHE A 224 -18.83 -10.69 11.99
N TRP A 225 -18.84 -11.08 10.71
CA TRP A 225 -17.85 -10.59 9.75
C TRP A 225 -17.99 -9.10 9.44
N THR A 226 -19.21 -8.57 9.46
CA THR A 226 -19.44 -7.12 9.33
C THR A 226 -18.86 -6.36 10.51
N PHE A 227 -19.01 -6.88 11.74
CA PHE A 227 -18.40 -6.31 12.93
C PHE A 227 -16.87 -6.30 12.84
N PHE A 228 -16.25 -7.40 12.41
CA PHE A 228 -14.79 -7.45 12.20
C PHE A 228 -14.34 -6.47 11.10
N PHE A 229 -15.10 -6.36 10.01
CA PHE A 229 -14.81 -5.40 8.94
C PHE A 229 -14.86 -3.96 9.45
N ILE A 230 -15.93 -3.58 10.16
CA ILE A 230 -16.08 -2.24 10.75
C ILE A 230 -14.97 -1.98 11.77
N THR A 231 -14.62 -2.97 12.60
CA THR A 231 -13.52 -2.85 13.56
C THR A 231 -12.19 -2.63 12.86
N GLY A 232 -11.93 -3.35 11.76
CA GLY A 232 -10.73 -3.17 10.93
C GLY A 232 -10.64 -1.77 10.33
N VAL A 233 -11.75 -1.26 9.79
CA VAL A 233 -11.85 0.12 9.27
C VAL A 233 -11.63 1.14 10.37
N TYR A 234 -12.25 0.95 11.54
CA TYR A 234 -12.15 1.86 12.67
C TYR A 234 -10.72 1.94 13.22
N LEU A 235 -10.05 0.80 13.46
CA LEU A 235 -8.64 0.79 13.88
C LEU A 235 -7.71 1.37 12.80
N GLY A 236 -8.05 1.18 11.52
CA GLY A 236 -7.34 1.76 10.39
C GLY A 236 -7.50 3.27 10.22
N ALA A 237 -8.65 3.82 10.64
CA ALA A 237 -9.00 5.24 10.53
C ALA A 237 -8.38 6.12 11.63
N GLN A 238 -7.39 5.61 12.36
CA GLN A 238 -6.69 6.33 13.42
C GLN A 238 -6.11 7.68 12.92
N PRO A 239 -6.44 8.80 13.58
CA PRO A 239 -6.00 10.13 13.15
C PRO A 239 -4.53 10.38 13.50
N GLN A 240 -3.76 10.92 12.55
CA GLN A 240 -2.34 11.20 12.73
C GLN A 240 -2.12 12.37 13.67
N ASN A 241 -1.18 12.24 14.61
CA ASN A 241 -0.79 13.25 15.59
C ASN A 241 -1.93 13.77 16.52
N LEU A 242 -3.16 13.26 16.38
CA LEU A 242 -4.35 13.66 17.13
C LEU A 242 -5.02 12.46 17.82
N SER A 243 -4.39 11.29 17.80
CA SER A 243 -4.94 10.06 18.39
C SER A 243 -5.15 10.16 19.90
N SER A 244 -4.31 10.92 20.60
CA SER A 244 -4.39 11.15 22.04
C SER A 244 -5.42 12.19 22.46
N THR A 245 -6.04 12.90 21.51
CA THR A 245 -7.05 13.94 21.76
C THR A 245 -8.40 13.61 21.11
N SER A 246 -8.43 12.63 20.21
CA SER A 246 -9.65 12.23 19.48
C SER A 246 -10.49 11.25 20.30
N PRO A 247 -11.79 11.55 20.54
CA PRO A 247 -12.70 10.65 21.25
C PRO A 247 -12.69 9.23 20.64
N GLY A 248 -12.69 8.21 21.49
CA GLY A 248 -12.58 6.79 21.10
C GLY A 248 -11.15 6.30 20.93
N TYR A 249 -10.30 7.04 20.21
CA TYR A 249 -8.89 6.66 20.01
C TYR A 249 -8.04 6.85 21.28
N MET A 250 -8.40 7.82 22.14
CA MET A 250 -7.74 8.04 23.43
C MET A 250 -7.65 6.78 24.29
N THR A 251 -8.74 6.02 24.38
CA THR A 251 -8.80 4.78 25.16
C THR A 251 -7.91 3.70 24.54
N ILE A 252 -7.91 3.59 23.22
CA ILE A 252 -7.12 2.59 22.49
C ILE A 252 -5.63 2.90 22.60
N MET A 253 -5.25 4.18 22.58
CA MET A 253 -3.87 4.62 22.80
C MET A 253 -3.32 4.20 24.17
N SER A 254 -4.16 3.98 25.17
CA SER A 254 -3.70 3.47 26.47
C SER A 254 -3.14 2.04 26.40
N TRP A 255 -3.50 1.27 25.37
CA TRP A 255 -3.00 -0.09 25.12
C TRP A 255 -1.79 -0.14 24.20
N LEU A 256 -1.24 1.02 23.82
CA LEU A 256 -0.09 1.07 22.94
C LEU A 256 1.15 0.42 23.60
N PRO A 257 1.79 -0.57 22.95
CA PRO A 257 3.04 -1.13 23.45
C PRO A 257 4.15 -0.08 23.47
N ARG A 258 4.98 -0.08 24.52
CA ARG A 258 6.07 0.91 24.72
C ARG A 258 7.04 0.99 23.53
N GLN A 259 7.22 -0.10 22.80
CA GLN A 259 8.07 -0.19 21.61
C GLN A 259 7.62 0.79 20.52
N TYR A 260 6.32 1.09 20.43
CA TYR A 260 5.74 2.01 19.46
C TYR A 260 5.72 3.47 19.92
N GLY A 261 6.36 3.81 21.04
CA GLY A 261 6.36 5.18 21.57
C GLY A 261 6.83 6.26 20.59
N ASN A 262 7.78 5.94 19.71
CA ASN A 262 8.28 6.88 18.69
C ASN A 262 7.37 6.98 17.44
N ASN A 263 6.48 6.02 17.24
CA ASN A 263 5.55 5.97 16.11
C ASN A 263 4.20 5.37 16.57
N PRO A 264 3.44 6.07 17.43
CA PRO A 264 2.21 5.54 18.02
C PRO A 264 1.11 5.28 16.97
N ASP A 265 1.17 6.02 15.88
CA ASP A 265 0.15 6.08 14.83
C ASP A 265 0.18 4.92 13.82
N VAL A 266 1.05 3.92 13.98
CA VAL A 266 1.15 2.78 13.03
C VAL A 266 0.63 1.47 13.59
N PHE A 267 0.62 1.29 14.91
CA PHE A 267 0.37 -0.01 15.53
C PHE A 267 -1.07 -0.50 15.31
N PHE A 268 -2.07 0.27 15.71
CA PHE A 268 -3.48 -0.13 15.55
C PHE A 268 -3.91 -0.19 14.09
N PRO A 269 -3.45 0.70 13.18
CA PRO A 269 -3.70 0.53 11.76
C PRO A 269 -3.14 -0.79 11.19
N CYS A 270 -2.00 -1.30 11.69
CA CYS A 270 -1.49 -2.62 11.29
C CYS A 270 -2.46 -3.72 11.69
N ILE A 271 -2.94 -3.71 12.94
CA ILE A 271 -3.93 -4.67 13.43
C ILE A 271 -5.23 -4.54 12.64
N GLY A 272 -5.71 -3.31 12.43
CA GLY A 272 -6.90 -3.00 11.65
C GLY A 272 -6.81 -3.53 10.24
N GLY A 273 -5.65 -3.43 9.59
CA GLY A 273 -5.42 -3.94 8.24
C GLY A 273 -5.48 -5.45 8.18
N VAL A 274 -4.86 -6.15 9.14
CA VAL A 274 -4.90 -7.63 9.21
C VAL A 274 -6.33 -8.10 9.45
N VAL A 275 -7.04 -7.47 10.38
CA VAL A 275 -8.45 -7.77 10.68
C VAL A 275 -9.36 -7.50 9.47
N LEU A 276 -9.14 -6.38 8.77
CA LEU A 276 -9.90 -6.00 7.58
C LEU A 276 -9.74 -7.05 6.46
N ILE A 277 -8.50 -7.41 6.12
CA ILE A 277 -8.22 -8.40 5.07
C ILE A 277 -8.74 -9.77 5.49
N PHE A 278 -8.57 -10.17 6.74
CA PHE A 278 -9.13 -11.42 7.26
C PHE A 278 -10.66 -11.45 7.15
N ALA A 279 -11.34 -10.36 7.50
CA ALA A 279 -12.80 -10.26 7.35
C ALA A 279 -13.23 -10.37 5.89
N LEU A 280 -12.57 -9.64 4.98
CA LEU A 280 -12.85 -9.70 3.55
C LEU A 280 -12.67 -11.11 2.99
N GLU A 281 -11.63 -11.82 3.40
CA GLU A 281 -11.35 -13.18 2.93
C GLU A 281 -12.40 -14.22 3.39
N ASN A 282 -13.13 -13.94 4.47
CA ASN A 282 -14.16 -14.83 5.03
C ASN A 282 -15.59 -14.41 4.67
N ALA A 283 -15.79 -13.22 4.09
CA ALA A 283 -17.11 -12.65 3.83
C ALA A 283 -17.27 -12.20 2.37
N PRO A 284 -17.67 -13.09 1.44
CA PRO A 284 -17.85 -12.76 0.03
C PRO A 284 -18.84 -11.62 -0.22
N PHE A 285 -19.84 -11.44 0.63
CA PHE A 285 -20.81 -10.34 0.49
C PHE A 285 -20.16 -8.95 0.65
N LEU A 286 -19.11 -8.83 1.48
CA LEU A 286 -18.34 -7.59 1.64
C LEU A 286 -17.41 -7.33 0.45
N GLN A 287 -17.05 -8.37 -0.31
CA GLN A 287 -16.19 -8.25 -1.49
C GLN A 287 -16.92 -7.63 -2.70
N SER A 288 -18.26 -7.66 -2.71
CA SER A 288 -19.09 -7.23 -3.86
C SER A 288 -18.78 -5.81 -4.37
N ILE A 289 -18.43 -4.89 -3.47
CA ILE A 289 -18.06 -3.51 -3.82
C ILE A 289 -16.69 -3.46 -4.52
N PHE A 290 -15.77 -4.35 -4.14
CA PHE A 290 -14.39 -4.44 -4.64
C PHE A 290 -14.26 -5.26 -5.94
N THR A 291 -15.28 -6.04 -6.29
CA THR A 291 -15.32 -6.86 -7.52
C THR A 291 -16.04 -6.18 -8.68
N THR A 292 -16.48 -4.93 -8.52
CA THR A 292 -17.09 -4.15 -9.61
C THR A 292 -16.07 -3.86 -10.73
N PRO A 293 -16.50 -3.69 -11.99
CA PRO A 293 -15.58 -3.38 -13.10
C PRO A 293 -14.76 -2.11 -12.85
N PHE A 294 -15.37 -1.10 -12.22
CA PHE A 294 -14.68 0.13 -11.85
C PHE A 294 -13.61 -0.11 -10.76
N ALA A 295 -13.92 -0.88 -9.72
CA ALA A 295 -12.95 -1.22 -8.68
C ALA A 295 -11.78 -2.06 -9.22
N GLN A 296 -12.05 -3.00 -10.14
CA GLN A 296 -11.02 -3.78 -10.81
C GLN A 296 -10.12 -2.89 -11.69
N TYR A 297 -10.71 -1.96 -12.44
CA TYR A 297 -9.95 -0.95 -13.20
C TYR A 297 -9.05 -0.09 -12.29
N LEU A 298 -9.57 0.36 -11.13
CA LEU A 298 -8.75 1.07 -10.15
C LEU A 298 -7.60 0.19 -9.62
N GLY A 299 -7.83 -1.12 -9.49
CA GLY A 299 -6.80 -2.09 -9.17
C GLY A 299 -5.69 -2.15 -10.23
N ASP A 300 -6.05 -2.19 -11.52
CA ASP A 300 -5.11 -2.25 -12.64
C ASP A 300 -4.19 -1.02 -12.68
N ILE A 301 -4.74 0.18 -12.48
CA ILE A 301 -3.97 1.44 -12.52
C ILE A 301 -3.37 1.84 -11.16
N SER A 302 -3.62 1.08 -10.09
CA SER A 302 -3.33 1.48 -8.70
C SER A 302 -1.87 1.88 -8.46
N PHE A 303 -0.92 1.13 -9.03
CA PHE A 303 0.50 1.41 -8.90
C PHE A 303 0.90 2.71 -9.63
N SER A 304 0.39 2.90 -10.84
CA SER A 304 0.61 4.14 -11.60
C SER A 304 -0.03 5.35 -10.92
N LEU A 305 -1.24 5.17 -10.37
CA LEU A 305 -1.95 6.17 -9.58
C LEU A 305 -1.17 6.54 -8.32
N TYR A 306 -0.62 5.55 -7.61
CA TYR A 306 0.22 5.76 -6.44
C TYR A 306 1.44 6.65 -6.74
N MET A 307 2.08 6.46 -7.89
CA MET A 307 3.29 7.20 -8.25
C MET A 307 3.01 8.63 -8.73
N LEU A 308 1.85 8.85 -9.37
CA LEU A 308 1.54 10.09 -10.07
C LEU A 308 0.59 11.03 -9.33
N HIS A 309 -0.26 10.53 -8.41
CA HIS A 309 -1.20 11.39 -7.70
C HIS A 309 -0.52 12.52 -6.93
N GLY A 310 0.67 12.25 -6.35
CA GLY A 310 1.50 13.27 -5.71
C GLY A 310 1.91 14.35 -6.70
N GLN A 311 2.42 13.98 -7.87
CA GLN A 311 2.85 14.92 -8.91
C GLN A 311 1.71 15.81 -9.40
N VAL A 312 0.51 15.23 -9.62
CA VAL A 312 -0.68 15.98 -10.01
C VAL A 312 -1.11 16.95 -8.90
N LEU A 313 -1.09 16.49 -7.65
CA LEU A 313 -1.45 17.33 -6.51
C LEU A 313 -0.46 18.49 -6.32
N PHE A 314 0.83 18.25 -6.51
CA PHE A 314 1.88 19.27 -6.37
C PHE A 314 2.04 20.18 -7.59
N THR A 315 1.32 19.92 -8.68
CA THR A 315 1.26 20.80 -9.86
C THR A 315 -0.12 21.45 -9.97
N LEU A 316 -1.09 20.76 -10.60
CA LEU A 316 -2.45 21.28 -10.76
C LEU A 316 -3.19 21.44 -9.43
N GLY A 317 -2.95 20.55 -8.47
CA GLY A 317 -3.62 20.61 -7.16
C GLY A 317 -3.31 21.88 -6.39
N GLN A 318 -2.09 22.43 -6.53
CA GLN A 318 -1.70 23.69 -5.90
C GLN A 318 -2.49 24.90 -6.43
N TRP A 319 -3.07 24.79 -7.62
CA TRP A 319 -3.89 25.84 -8.21
C TRP A 319 -5.39 25.59 -8.02
N ILE A 320 -5.83 24.34 -8.15
CA ILE A 320 -7.25 23.97 -8.07
C ILE A 320 -7.76 23.99 -6.62
N VAL A 321 -7.01 23.42 -5.67
CA VAL A 321 -7.46 23.32 -4.27
C VAL A 321 -7.73 24.69 -3.65
N PRO A 322 -6.83 25.68 -3.75
CA PRO A 322 -7.07 27.02 -3.16
C PRO A 322 -8.29 27.71 -3.75
N LYS A 323 -8.45 27.65 -5.08
CA LYS A 323 -9.58 28.26 -5.77
C LYS A 323 -10.89 27.60 -5.39
N ALA A 324 -10.91 26.28 -5.33
CA ALA A 324 -12.09 25.54 -4.88
C ALA A 324 -12.48 25.93 -3.45
N MET A 325 -11.49 26.04 -2.56
CA MET A 325 -11.72 26.47 -1.18
C MET A 325 -12.19 27.93 -1.07
N ASN A 326 -11.71 28.83 -1.92
CA ASN A 326 -12.19 30.21 -1.95
C ASN A 326 -13.63 30.30 -2.46
N VAL A 327 -13.98 29.51 -3.49
CA VAL A 327 -15.35 29.48 -4.06
C VAL A 327 -16.38 28.96 -3.05
N THR A 328 -16.03 27.95 -2.26
CA THR A 328 -16.95 27.38 -1.26
C THR A 328 -16.88 28.10 0.09
N GLY A 329 -16.01 29.12 0.21
CA GLY A 329 -15.66 29.75 1.48
C GLY A 329 -15.13 28.75 2.50
N GLY A 330 -14.43 27.70 2.07
CA GLY A 330 -13.99 26.61 2.94
C GLY A 330 -12.96 26.99 4.00
N TRP A 331 -12.33 28.15 3.85
CA TRP A 331 -11.46 28.72 4.89
C TRP A 331 -12.22 29.50 5.96
N GLU A 332 -13.45 29.94 5.67
CA GLU A 332 -14.20 30.91 6.48
C GLU A 332 -15.53 30.33 7.03
N ASN A 333 -16.19 29.46 6.27
CA ASN A 333 -17.54 28.94 6.52
C ASN A 333 -17.54 27.60 7.30
N GLY A 334 -16.47 27.30 8.04
CA GLY A 334 -16.35 26.07 8.83
C GLY A 334 -16.37 24.77 8.00
N GLY A 335 -16.77 23.67 8.62
CA GLY A 335 -16.62 22.32 8.06
C GLY A 335 -17.38 22.04 6.75
N LEU A 336 -18.54 22.69 6.54
CA LEU A 336 -19.32 22.51 5.32
C LEU A 336 -18.66 23.17 4.10
N GLY A 337 -18.14 24.39 4.25
CA GLY A 337 -17.39 25.05 3.19
C GLY A 337 -16.11 24.28 2.84
N PHE A 338 -15.40 23.77 3.85
CA PHE A 338 -14.19 22.97 3.66
C PHE A 338 -14.49 21.65 2.92
N GLY A 339 -15.55 20.94 3.36
CA GLY A 339 -16.02 19.73 2.70
C GLY A 339 -16.43 19.97 1.25
N GLY A 340 -17.19 21.05 0.99
CA GLY A 340 -17.57 21.45 -0.37
C GLY A 340 -16.35 21.75 -1.25
N GLY A 341 -15.35 22.45 -0.71
CA GLY A 341 -14.11 22.79 -1.42
C GLY A 341 -13.30 21.54 -1.78
N LEU A 342 -13.21 20.57 -0.87
CA LEU A 342 -12.59 19.27 -1.14
C LEU A 342 -13.31 18.48 -2.25
N VAL A 343 -14.64 18.45 -2.21
CA VAL A 343 -15.44 17.76 -3.23
C VAL A 343 -15.25 18.43 -4.59
N LEU A 344 -15.33 19.77 -4.66
CA LEU A 344 -15.12 20.52 -5.89
C LEU A 344 -13.72 20.32 -6.46
N ALA A 345 -12.68 20.42 -5.61
CA ALA A 345 -11.31 20.13 -6.02
C ALA A 345 -11.15 18.67 -6.50
N GLY A 346 -11.76 17.72 -5.81
CA GLY A 346 -11.75 16.31 -6.16
C GLY A 346 -12.40 16.02 -7.51
N VAL A 347 -13.55 16.62 -7.79
CA VAL A 347 -14.24 16.49 -9.09
C VAL A 347 -13.38 16.99 -10.25
N LEU A 348 -12.58 18.03 -10.03
CA LEU A 348 -11.69 18.59 -11.05
C LEU A 348 -10.37 17.82 -11.17
N LEU A 349 -9.79 17.36 -10.05
CA LEU A 349 -8.46 16.72 -10.02
C LEU A 349 -8.49 15.21 -10.27
N LEU A 350 -9.48 14.49 -9.76
CA LEU A 350 -9.52 13.02 -9.86
C LEU A 350 -9.61 12.52 -11.31
N PRO A 351 -10.45 13.08 -12.20
CA PRO A 351 -10.50 12.64 -13.60
C PRO A 351 -9.15 12.80 -14.30
N PHE A 352 -8.47 13.93 -14.08
CA PHE A 352 -7.14 14.16 -14.63
C PHE A 352 -6.11 13.19 -14.04
N THR A 353 -6.17 12.95 -12.73
CA THR A 353 -5.29 12.00 -12.06
C THR A 353 -5.47 10.58 -12.60
N PHE A 354 -6.71 10.13 -12.79
CA PHE A 354 -7.02 8.83 -13.38
C PHE A 354 -6.55 8.74 -14.84
N TRP A 355 -6.75 9.79 -15.62
CA TRP A 355 -6.31 9.82 -17.03
C TRP A 355 -4.79 9.71 -17.17
N VAL A 356 -4.02 10.53 -16.45
CA VAL A 356 -2.54 10.46 -16.50
C VAL A 356 -2.04 9.12 -15.97
N SER A 357 -2.70 8.56 -14.95
CA SER A 357 -2.35 7.26 -14.38
C SER A 357 -2.61 6.11 -15.36
N ASP A 358 -3.71 6.12 -16.11
CA ASP A 358 -4.00 5.14 -17.15
C ASP A 358 -3.00 5.21 -18.31
N LEU A 359 -2.63 6.41 -18.74
CA LEU A 359 -1.59 6.60 -19.76
C LEU A 359 -0.24 6.04 -19.31
N PHE A 360 0.14 6.30 -18.06
CA PHE A 360 1.39 5.79 -17.49
C PHE A 360 1.36 4.28 -17.28
N TRP A 361 0.21 3.73 -16.88
CA TRP A 361 0.01 2.29 -16.74
C TRP A 361 0.23 1.55 -18.06
N ARG A 362 -0.42 2.00 -19.14
CA ARG A 362 -0.25 1.42 -20.49
C ARG A 362 1.14 1.71 -21.07
N GLY A 363 1.65 2.90 -20.76
CA GLY A 363 2.88 3.45 -21.31
C GLY A 363 4.15 2.80 -20.75
N VAL A 364 4.18 2.62 -19.44
CA VAL A 364 5.40 2.34 -18.67
C VAL A 364 5.23 1.09 -17.81
N ASP A 365 4.18 1.03 -16.98
CA ASP A 365 4.03 -0.03 -15.96
C ASP A 365 3.92 -1.43 -16.59
N VAL A 366 2.92 -1.64 -17.46
CA VAL A 366 2.71 -2.93 -18.15
C VAL A 366 3.93 -3.31 -19.00
N ARG A 367 4.59 -2.33 -19.62
CA ARG A 367 5.80 -2.57 -20.42
C ARG A 367 6.99 -2.96 -19.55
N SER A 368 7.11 -2.40 -18.36
CA SER A 368 8.14 -2.75 -17.38
C SER A 368 7.99 -4.20 -16.89
N VAL A 369 6.75 -4.66 -16.69
CA VAL A 369 6.47 -6.06 -16.33
C VAL A 369 6.85 -7.02 -17.46
N LYS A 370 6.51 -6.67 -18.71
CA LYS A 370 6.87 -7.45 -19.91
C LYS A 370 8.39 -7.50 -20.10
N PHE A 371 9.06 -6.36 -19.95
CA PHE A 371 10.51 -6.24 -20.02
C PHE A 371 11.20 -7.11 -18.96
N ALA A 372 10.75 -7.04 -17.70
CA ALA A 372 11.30 -7.89 -16.64
C ALA A 372 11.11 -9.38 -16.90
N LYS A 373 9.99 -9.79 -17.53
CA LYS A 373 9.77 -11.18 -17.93
C LYS A 373 10.76 -11.59 -19.03
N TRP A 374 10.82 -10.83 -20.11
CA TRP A 374 11.73 -11.08 -21.22
C TRP A 374 13.19 -11.14 -20.76
N PHE A 375 13.61 -10.20 -19.91
CA PHE A 375 14.97 -10.17 -19.38
C PHE A 375 15.27 -11.40 -18.52
N GLY A 376 14.30 -11.86 -17.72
CA GLY A 376 14.40 -13.12 -17.00
C GLY A 376 14.58 -14.31 -17.94
N ASP A 377 13.78 -14.41 -19.00
CA ASP A 377 13.84 -15.52 -19.96
C ASP A 377 15.17 -15.57 -20.75
N VAL A 378 15.83 -14.42 -20.93
CA VAL A 378 17.16 -14.32 -21.54
C VAL A 378 18.27 -14.73 -20.56
N CYS A 379 18.14 -14.38 -19.28
CA CYS A 379 19.19 -14.62 -18.28
C CYS A 379 19.12 -16.00 -17.63
N PHE A 380 17.93 -16.62 -17.52
CA PHE A 380 17.79 -17.93 -16.90
C PHE A 380 18.22 -19.07 -17.84
N VAL A 381 18.94 -20.04 -17.28
CA VAL A 381 19.23 -21.31 -17.95
C VAL A 381 17.92 -22.08 -18.08
N LYS A 382 17.66 -22.63 -19.27
CA LYS A 382 16.45 -23.39 -19.59
C LYS A 382 16.47 -24.79 -19.00
#